data_AF-A0A7C4HJA0-F1
#
_entry.id   AF-A0A7C4HJA0-F1
#
_cell.length_a   1.000
_cell.length_b   1.000
_cell.length_c   1.000
_cell.angle_alpha   90.00
_cell.angle_beta   90.00
_cell.angle_gamma   90.00
#
_symmetry.space_group_name_H-M   'P 1'
#
loop_
_entity.id
_entity.type
_entity.pdbx_description
1 polymer ?
#
loop_
_entity_poly.entity_id
_entity_poly.type
_entity_poly.pdbx_seq_one_letter_code
_entity_poly.pdbx_strand_id
1 'polypeptide(L)'
;MDEKTREILMSFSKKCLEKYGNLIKSIVVFGSVARGEEKAESDIDVLIIIDDTLEDLPPERLEEIDKDIESLAKNVSAKISLQPLYTLTEFFDYARSGHPIVYNFIKEGEPIYDTGFFMPWKRLLKMGKIQGTREAIESYMEDVPKKIVRAKTVKLLMLAEDCYYAIVNSAQAVLMFMGIEPPVPSKLYEEFKEYLVKPGIVEEEYADYIKEIIKIRKDIEHKKLLEVSGEFVDSWIEKAEKFVDKMFKILNVLEIKKKEKILERTYEVLHKAVATALKELHKLPENTEISEVEKVLGISLKEAFKKDFISTGKINPYYLEIWDRVEEARKKVFEEKNFEPLKGNEVEQLREYVRKLINDLSRCLRE
;
A
#
# COMPACT_ATOMS: atom_id res chain seq x y z
N MET A 1 -50.55 20.40 0.12
CA MET A 1 -50.74 21.66 -0.64
C MET A 1 -51.76 21.48 -1.75
N ASP A 2 -52.95 22.01 -1.50
CA ASP A 2 -54.02 22.17 -2.48
C ASP A 2 -53.68 23.19 -3.58
N GLU A 3 -54.45 23.15 -4.67
CA GLU A 3 -54.22 23.95 -5.88
C GLU A 3 -54.38 25.47 -5.62
N LYS A 4 -55.36 25.86 -4.78
CA LYS A 4 -55.61 27.27 -4.46
C LYS A 4 -54.48 27.87 -3.63
N THR A 5 -53.97 27.13 -2.65
CA THR A 5 -52.80 27.55 -1.86
C THR A 5 -51.55 27.67 -2.74
N ARG A 6 -51.38 26.74 -3.69
CA ARG A 6 -50.27 26.80 -4.67
C ARG A 6 -50.36 28.04 -5.56
N GLU A 7 -51.54 28.40 -6.06
CA GLU A 7 -51.76 29.60 -6.86
C GLU A 7 -51.44 30.88 -6.07
N ILE A 8 -51.87 30.95 -4.82
CA ILE A 8 -51.56 32.08 -3.91
C ILE A 8 -50.05 32.22 -3.75
N LEU A 9 -49.34 31.13 -3.47
CA LEU A 9 -47.89 31.11 -3.30
C LEU A 9 -47.13 31.48 -4.58
N MET A 10 -47.58 31.00 -5.74
CA MET A 10 -46.99 31.37 -7.03
C MET A 10 -47.20 32.84 -7.36
N SER A 11 -48.39 33.39 -7.10
CA SER A 11 -48.70 34.81 -7.28
C SER A 11 -47.84 35.69 -6.37
N PHE A 12 -47.72 35.30 -5.09
CA PHE A 12 -46.85 35.99 -4.12
C PHE A 12 -45.37 35.93 -4.52
N SER A 13 -44.87 34.73 -4.85
CA SER A 13 -43.50 34.52 -5.30
C SER A 13 -43.18 35.38 -6.51
N LYS A 14 -44.05 35.40 -7.53
CA LYS A 14 -43.87 36.22 -8.74
C LYS A 14 -43.73 37.71 -8.40
N LYS A 15 -44.61 38.28 -7.56
CA LYS A 15 -44.53 39.70 -7.17
C LYS A 15 -43.24 40.02 -6.40
N CYS A 16 -42.81 39.13 -5.51
CA CYS A 16 -41.56 39.31 -4.78
C CYS A 16 -40.35 39.28 -5.73
N LEU A 17 -40.33 38.36 -6.69
CA LEU A 17 -39.24 38.22 -7.66
C LEU A 17 -39.20 39.36 -8.68
N GLU A 18 -40.35 39.93 -9.06
CA GLU A 18 -40.40 41.12 -9.94
C GLU A 18 -39.70 42.33 -9.32
N LYS A 19 -39.74 42.48 -7.98
CA LYS A 19 -39.13 43.61 -7.27
C LYS A 19 -37.74 43.30 -6.70
N TYR A 20 -37.52 42.10 -6.17
CA TYR A 20 -36.32 41.71 -5.42
C TYR A 20 -35.65 40.44 -5.97
N GLY A 21 -35.92 40.03 -7.21
CA GLY A 21 -35.42 38.76 -7.76
C GLY A 21 -33.90 38.59 -7.77
N ASN A 22 -33.13 39.69 -7.81
CA ASN A 22 -31.67 39.63 -7.69
C ASN A 22 -31.19 39.31 -6.27
N LEU A 23 -31.96 39.68 -5.25
CA LEU A 23 -31.63 39.45 -3.84
C LEU A 23 -32.22 38.15 -3.32
N ILE A 24 -33.44 37.78 -3.71
CA ILE A 24 -34.11 36.58 -3.19
C ILE A 24 -33.41 35.31 -3.71
N LYS A 25 -32.93 34.48 -2.78
CA LYS A 25 -32.34 33.16 -3.07
C LYS A 25 -33.35 32.05 -2.97
N SER A 26 -34.24 32.13 -1.98
CA SER A 26 -35.27 31.10 -1.79
C SER A 26 -36.53 31.70 -1.19
N ILE A 27 -37.68 31.20 -1.64
CA ILE A 27 -38.99 31.40 -1.02
C ILE A 27 -39.50 30.01 -0.67
N VAL A 28 -39.64 29.74 0.61
CA VAL A 28 -39.89 28.40 1.15
C VAL A 28 -41.18 28.42 1.93
N VAL A 29 -42.13 27.55 1.57
CA VAL A 29 -43.31 27.31 2.39
C VAL A 29 -42.95 26.26 3.43
N PHE A 30 -43.39 26.44 4.68
CA PHE A 30 -43.19 25.45 5.73
C PHE A 30 -44.49 25.29 6.55
N GLY A 31 -44.43 24.55 7.66
CA GLY A 31 -45.57 24.36 8.53
C GLY A 31 -46.63 23.41 7.94
N SER A 32 -47.89 23.61 8.32
CA SER A 32 -48.99 22.68 7.99
C SER A 32 -49.18 22.47 6.48
N VAL A 33 -48.97 23.53 5.68
CA VAL A 33 -49.09 23.49 4.21
C VAL A 33 -48.01 22.62 3.58
N ALA A 34 -46.76 22.70 4.08
CA ALA A 34 -45.67 21.88 3.58
C ALA A 34 -45.81 20.41 4.01
N ARG A 35 -46.40 20.15 5.19
CA ARG A 35 -46.69 18.79 5.69
C ARG A 35 -47.91 18.13 5.06
N GLY A 36 -48.77 18.88 4.37
CA GLY A 36 -50.04 18.37 3.84
C GLY A 36 -51.14 18.21 4.89
N GLU A 37 -51.02 18.93 6.00
CA GLU A 37 -51.95 18.90 7.14
C GLU A 37 -52.81 20.18 7.21
N GLU A 38 -52.87 20.95 6.12
CA GLU A 38 -53.59 22.22 6.08
C GLU A 38 -55.11 22.04 6.23
N LYS A 39 -55.73 22.89 7.05
CA LYS A 39 -57.18 23.05 7.16
C LYS A 39 -57.62 24.24 6.32
N ALA A 40 -58.92 24.35 6.04
CA ALA A 40 -59.46 25.46 5.25
C ALA A 40 -59.15 26.86 5.82
N GLU A 41 -58.90 26.97 7.12
CA GLU A 41 -58.55 28.21 7.84
C GLU A 41 -57.06 28.34 8.14
N SER A 42 -56.22 27.38 7.72
CA SER A 42 -54.78 27.41 8.02
C SER A 42 -54.07 28.59 7.35
N ASP A 43 -53.14 29.16 8.10
CA ASP A 43 -52.17 30.13 7.60
C ASP A 43 -51.12 29.44 6.72
N ILE A 44 -50.56 30.21 5.79
CA ILE A 44 -49.52 29.79 4.86
C ILE A 44 -48.20 30.41 5.36
N ASP A 45 -47.44 29.63 6.12
CA ASP A 45 -46.16 30.08 6.66
C ASP A 45 -45.08 30.09 5.58
N VAL A 46 -44.48 31.25 5.35
CA VAL A 46 -43.47 31.47 4.32
C VAL A 46 -42.20 32.09 4.89
N LEU A 47 -41.08 31.48 4.53
CA LEU A 47 -39.73 31.96 4.80
C LEU A 47 -39.13 32.49 3.50
N ILE A 48 -38.48 33.66 3.57
CA ILE A 48 -37.75 34.24 2.46
C ILE A 48 -36.29 34.42 2.87
N ILE A 49 -35.40 33.99 1.99
CA ILE A 49 -33.94 34.10 2.18
C ILE A 49 -33.39 35.03 1.11
N ILE A 50 -32.66 36.07 1.53
CA ILE A 50 -32.08 37.09 0.66
C ILE A 50 -30.56 37.10 0.73
N ASP A 51 -29.90 37.46 -0.36
CA ASP A 51 -28.45 37.44 -0.51
C ASP A 51 -27.83 38.79 -0.12
N ASP A 52 -27.38 38.87 1.13
CA ASP A 52 -26.63 39.99 1.70
C ASP A 52 -25.15 39.99 1.30
N THR A 53 -24.70 39.05 0.45
CA THR A 53 -23.32 39.03 -0.06
C THR A 53 -23.14 39.75 -1.39
N LEU A 54 -24.24 40.06 -2.08
CA LEU A 54 -24.23 40.80 -3.35
C LEU A 54 -24.04 42.30 -3.16
N GLU A 55 -24.64 42.85 -2.10
CA GLU A 55 -24.53 44.24 -1.69
C GLU A 55 -24.66 44.33 -0.17
N ASP A 56 -24.08 45.37 0.44
CA ASP A 56 -24.23 45.61 1.87
C ASP A 56 -25.68 46.04 2.17
N LEU A 57 -26.35 45.29 3.06
CA LEU A 57 -27.74 45.49 3.45
C LEU A 57 -27.79 45.92 4.92
N PRO A 58 -27.72 47.23 5.22
CA PRO A 58 -27.82 47.71 6.58
C PRO A 58 -29.21 47.40 7.18
N PRO A 59 -29.34 47.35 8.52
CA PRO A 59 -30.59 46.99 9.19
C PRO A 59 -31.81 47.79 8.73
N GLU A 60 -31.64 49.09 8.48
CA GLU A 60 -32.71 49.97 7.98
C GLU A 60 -33.23 49.50 6.61
N ARG A 61 -32.34 49.08 5.72
CA ARG A 61 -32.70 48.57 4.39
C ARG A 61 -33.35 47.20 4.48
N LEU A 62 -32.88 46.33 5.38
CA LEU A 62 -33.52 45.04 5.64
C LEU A 62 -34.95 45.21 6.16
N GLU A 63 -35.17 46.13 7.10
CA GLU A 63 -36.51 46.46 7.58
C GLU A 63 -37.42 47.05 6.51
N GLU A 64 -36.89 47.87 5.60
CA GLU A 64 -37.64 48.40 4.46
C GLU A 64 -38.10 47.28 3.52
N ILE A 65 -37.20 46.35 3.20
CA ILE A 65 -37.52 45.18 2.36
C ILE A 65 -38.55 44.29 3.06
N ASP A 66 -38.39 44.03 4.37
CA ASP A 66 -39.30 43.21 5.17
C ASP A 66 -40.73 43.78 5.16
N LYS A 67 -40.88 45.07 5.47
CA LYS A 67 -42.19 45.77 5.47
C LYS A 67 -42.85 45.77 4.10
N ASP A 68 -42.05 45.93 3.05
CA ASP A 68 -42.57 45.93 1.68
C ASP A 68 -43.02 44.53 1.23
N ILE A 69 -42.26 43.48 1.56
CA ILE A 69 -42.65 42.09 1.32
C ILE A 69 -43.91 41.72 2.13
N GLU A 70 -44.03 42.17 3.38
CA GLU A 70 -45.27 42.01 4.16
C GLU A 70 -46.47 42.68 3.48
N SER A 71 -46.29 43.88 2.92
CA SER A 71 -47.34 44.57 2.16
C SER A 71 -47.74 43.78 0.92
N LEU A 72 -46.76 43.24 0.19
CA LEU A 72 -47.00 42.36 -0.96
C LEU A 72 -47.78 41.10 -0.56
N ALA A 73 -47.44 40.48 0.56
CA ALA A 73 -48.14 39.31 1.09
C ALA A 73 -49.61 39.63 1.39
N LYS A 74 -49.88 40.71 2.16
CA LYS A 74 -51.25 41.16 2.50
C LYS A 74 -52.08 41.49 1.26
N ASN A 75 -51.47 42.07 0.22
CA ASN A 75 -52.12 42.38 -1.05
C ASN A 75 -52.43 41.13 -1.91
N VAL A 76 -51.76 40.00 -1.67
CA VAL A 76 -52.03 38.73 -2.36
C VAL A 76 -53.04 37.90 -1.59
N SER A 77 -52.85 37.73 -0.29
CA SER A 77 -53.76 36.97 0.57
C SER A 77 -53.49 37.27 2.04
N ALA A 78 -54.56 37.49 2.82
CA ALA A 78 -54.47 37.63 4.27
C ALA A 78 -54.01 36.35 4.99
N LYS A 79 -53.97 35.21 4.30
CA LYS A 79 -53.51 33.93 4.86
C LYS A 79 -51.99 33.76 4.84
N ILE A 80 -51.25 34.60 4.12
CA ILE A 80 -49.78 34.47 4.08
C ILE A 80 -49.22 35.02 5.39
N SER A 81 -48.53 34.16 6.14
CA SER A 81 -47.82 34.48 7.36
C SER A 81 -46.32 34.45 7.07
N LEU A 82 -45.66 35.60 7.13
CA LEU A 82 -44.22 35.68 6.88
C LEU A 82 -43.44 35.51 8.19
N GLN A 83 -42.37 34.73 8.12
CA GLN A 83 -41.30 34.84 9.10
C GLN A 83 -40.44 36.07 8.80
N PRO A 84 -39.73 36.60 9.80
CA PRO A 84 -38.70 37.60 9.56
C PRO A 84 -37.75 37.14 8.45
N LEU A 85 -37.36 38.08 7.59
CA LEU A 85 -36.37 37.82 6.55
C LEU A 85 -35.09 37.25 7.14
N TYR A 86 -34.59 36.18 6.53
CA TYR A 86 -33.26 35.65 6.82
C TYR A 86 -32.30 36.11 5.74
N THR A 87 -31.15 36.63 6.14
CA THR A 87 -30.05 36.83 5.19
C THR A 87 -29.38 35.49 4.87
N LEU A 88 -28.67 35.42 3.75
CA LEU A 88 -27.96 34.22 3.33
C LEU A 88 -26.90 33.85 4.37
N THR A 89 -26.15 34.83 4.87
CA THR A 89 -25.11 34.61 5.88
C THR A 89 -25.70 34.13 7.21
N GLU A 90 -26.79 34.75 7.68
CA GLU A 90 -27.48 34.36 8.92
C GLU A 90 -28.07 32.94 8.82
N PHE A 91 -28.78 32.65 7.72
CA PHE A 91 -29.31 31.31 7.49
C PHE A 91 -28.19 30.27 7.44
N PHE A 92 -27.08 30.58 6.77
CA PHE A 92 -25.92 29.70 6.70
C PHE A 92 -25.35 29.40 8.10
N ASP A 93 -25.15 30.42 8.94
CA ASP A 93 -24.60 30.25 10.28
C ASP A 93 -25.51 29.40 11.17
N TYR A 94 -26.81 29.66 11.14
CA TYR A 94 -27.79 28.88 11.89
C TYR A 94 -27.98 27.46 11.35
N ALA A 95 -27.97 27.28 10.02
CA ALA A 95 -28.02 25.96 9.41
C ALA A 95 -26.78 25.15 9.83
N ARG A 96 -25.59 25.76 9.77
CA ARG A 96 -24.33 25.10 10.14
C ARG A 96 -24.29 24.75 11.62
N SER A 97 -24.82 25.60 12.50
CA SER A 97 -24.87 25.35 13.95
C SER A 97 -25.99 24.40 14.37
N GLY A 98 -26.87 23.97 13.46
CA GLY A 98 -28.03 23.15 13.78
C GLY A 98 -29.06 23.88 14.63
N HIS A 99 -29.20 25.21 14.45
CA HIS A 99 -30.14 26.01 15.22
C HIS A 99 -31.57 25.44 15.10
N PRO A 100 -32.33 25.23 16.21
CA PRO A 100 -33.59 24.50 16.17
C PRO A 100 -34.63 25.05 15.19
N ILE A 101 -34.68 26.38 15.03
CA ILE A 101 -35.61 27.05 14.12
C ILE A 101 -35.25 26.72 12.65
N VAL A 102 -33.99 26.95 12.26
CA VAL A 102 -33.53 26.71 10.88
C VAL A 102 -33.52 25.22 10.55
N TYR A 103 -33.24 24.35 11.53
CA TYR A 103 -33.42 22.91 11.38
C TYR A 103 -34.85 22.54 11.00
N ASN A 104 -35.87 23.08 11.68
CA ASN A 104 -37.27 22.83 11.32
C ASN A 104 -37.61 23.36 9.93
N PHE A 105 -37.10 24.55 9.57
CA PHE A 105 -37.26 25.08 8.22
C PHE A 105 -36.68 24.14 7.17
N ILE A 106 -35.41 23.71 7.31
CA ILE A 106 -34.76 22.80 6.35
C ILE A 106 -35.48 21.46 6.27
N LYS A 107 -35.93 20.93 7.41
CA LYS A 107 -36.57 19.63 7.51
C LYS A 107 -37.94 19.60 6.82
N GLU A 108 -38.79 20.57 7.14
CA GLU A 108 -40.19 20.58 6.72
C GLU A 108 -40.43 21.44 5.48
N GLY A 109 -39.60 22.47 5.27
CA GLY A 109 -39.80 23.47 4.25
C GLY A 109 -39.69 22.93 2.83
N GLU A 110 -40.61 23.34 1.97
CA GLU A 110 -40.64 23.05 0.55
C GLU A 110 -40.43 24.35 -0.24
N PRO A 111 -39.38 24.44 -1.09
CA PRO A 111 -39.12 25.65 -1.85
C PRO A 111 -40.19 25.84 -2.95
N ILE A 112 -40.83 27.01 -2.96
CA ILE A 112 -41.66 27.49 -4.08
C ILE A 112 -40.78 28.14 -5.14
N TYR A 113 -39.70 28.78 -4.69
CA TYR A 113 -38.62 29.30 -5.52
C TYR A 113 -37.29 29.02 -4.82
N ASP A 114 -36.28 28.58 -5.56
CA ASP A 114 -34.93 28.37 -5.05
C ASP A 114 -33.93 28.53 -6.19
N THR A 115 -32.89 29.33 -5.98
CA THR A 115 -31.75 29.45 -6.92
C THR A 115 -30.75 28.31 -6.77
N GLY A 116 -31.11 27.26 -6.02
CA GLY A 116 -30.24 26.14 -5.65
C GLY A 116 -29.50 26.36 -4.33
N PHE A 117 -30.01 27.22 -3.44
CA PHE A 117 -29.42 27.46 -2.11
C PHE A 117 -30.04 26.57 -1.04
N PHE A 118 -31.37 26.52 -0.96
CA PHE A 118 -32.09 25.84 0.11
C PHE A 118 -32.11 24.32 -0.07
N MET A 119 -32.32 23.84 -1.29
CA MET A 119 -32.43 22.40 -1.55
C MET A 119 -31.16 21.60 -1.18
N PRO A 120 -29.92 22.10 -1.40
CA PRO A 120 -28.71 21.48 -0.86
C PRO A 120 -28.72 21.29 0.65
N TRP A 121 -29.18 22.27 1.43
CA TRP A 121 -29.28 22.14 2.89
C TRP A 121 -30.22 21.00 3.30
N LYS A 122 -31.36 20.87 2.62
CA LYS A 122 -32.30 19.76 2.85
C LYS A 122 -31.68 18.40 2.53
N ARG A 123 -30.83 18.31 1.50
CA ARG A 123 -30.07 17.08 1.19
C ARG A 123 -28.99 16.80 2.23
N LEU A 124 -28.24 17.83 2.64
CA LEU A 124 -27.20 17.72 3.69
C LEU A 124 -27.79 17.25 5.02
N LEU A 125 -28.98 17.75 5.38
CA LEU A 125 -29.70 17.29 6.56
C LEU A 125 -29.99 15.77 6.49
N LYS A 126 -30.56 15.30 5.37
CA LYS A 126 -30.85 13.87 5.15
C LYS A 126 -29.60 12.99 5.17
N MET A 127 -28.45 13.55 4.78
CA MET A 127 -27.15 12.86 4.83
C MET A 127 -26.49 12.90 6.23
N GLY A 128 -27.15 13.50 7.23
CA GLY A 128 -26.59 13.67 8.57
C GLY A 128 -25.37 14.58 8.62
N LYS A 129 -25.27 15.55 7.69
CA LYS A 129 -24.12 16.47 7.59
C LYS A 129 -24.28 17.76 8.38
N ILE A 130 -25.47 18.04 8.90
CA ILE A 130 -25.73 19.19 9.77
C ILE A 130 -25.51 18.76 11.22
N GLN A 131 -24.57 19.39 11.91
CA GLN A 131 -24.21 19.02 13.28
C GLN A 131 -25.37 19.29 14.24
N GLY A 132 -25.47 18.48 15.31
CA GLY A 132 -26.50 18.63 16.33
C GLY A 132 -27.90 18.12 15.95
N THR A 133 -28.11 17.65 14.72
CA THR A 133 -29.41 17.10 14.30
C THR A 133 -29.53 15.60 14.58
N ARG A 134 -30.77 15.11 14.62
CA ARG A 134 -31.06 13.68 14.80
C ARG A 134 -30.44 12.83 13.69
N GLU A 135 -30.48 13.30 12.45
CA GLU A 135 -29.94 12.62 11.28
C GLU A 135 -28.42 12.47 11.38
N ALA A 136 -27.72 13.48 11.90
CA ALA A 136 -26.28 13.38 12.17
C ALA A 136 -26.00 12.33 13.26
N ILE A 137 -26.75 12.36 14.37
CA ILE A 137 -26.62 11.35 15.44
C ILE A 137 -26.85 9.94 14.90
N GLU A 138 -27.92 9.73 14.14
CA GLU A 138 -28.22 8.43 13.51
C GLU A 138 -27.10 8.00 12.56
N SER A 139 -26.58 8.90 11.73
CA SER A 139 -25.46 8.63 10.83
C SER A 139 -24.19 8.22 11.58
N TYR A 140 -23.84 8.92 12.66
CA TYR A 140 -22.70 8.55 13.51
C TYR A 140 -22.92 7.17 14.15
N MET A 141 -24.12 6.90 14.67
CA MET A 141 -24.45 5.64 15.33
C MET A 141 -24.46 4.45 14.37
N GLU A 142 -24.88 4.64 13.12
CA GLU A 142 -24.88 3.58 12.11
C GLU A 142 -23.47 3.11 11.73
N ASP A 143 -22.46 3.98 11.83
CA ASP A 143 -21.07 3.66 11.50
C ASP A 143 -20.36 2.89 12.64
N VAL A 144 -20.78 3.07 13.90
CA VAL A 144 -20.11 2.48 15.08
C VAL A 144 -19.98 0.94 14.99
N PRO A 145 -21.05 0.16 14.74
CA PRO A 145 -20.92 -1.30 14.62
C PRO A 145 -20.00 -1.73 13.48
N LYS A 146 -19.99 -0.98 12.37
CA LYS A 146 -19.15 -1.26 11.20
C LYS A 146 -17.66 -1.15 11.56
N LYS A 147 -17.28 -0.21 12.43
CA LYS A 147 -15.88 -0.10 12.94
C LYS A 147 -15.48 -1.29 13.79
N ILE A 148 -16.38 -1.78 14.66
CA ILE A 148 -16.11 -2.96 15.49
C ILE A 148 -15.96 -4.22 14.61
N VAL A 149 -16.84 -4.40 13.63
CA VAL A 149 -16.72 -5.50 12.66
C VAL A 149 -15.40 -5.40 11.89
N ARG A 150 -15.02 -4.21 11.43
CA ARG A 150 -13.74 -3.99 10.76
C ARG A 150 -12.56 -4.41 11.63
N ALA A 151 -12.54 -4.05 12.92
CA ALA A 151 -11.48 -4.45 13.83
C ALA A 151 -11.37 -5.99 13.95
N LYS A 152 -12.50 -6.71 14.00
CA LYS A 152 -12.52 -8.18 13.99
C LYS A 152 -12.02 -8.74 12.66
N THR A 153 -12.41 -8.16 11.53
CA THR A 153 -11.97 -8.59 10.19
C THR A 153 -10.46 -8.39 10.01
N VAL A 154 -9.90 -7.27 10.50
CA VAL A 154 -8.45 -7.01 10.41
C VAL A 154 -7.64 -8.12 11.08
N LYS A 155 -8.07 -8.61 12.25
CA LYS A 155 -7.41 -9.76 12.91
C LYS A 155 -7.36 -11.02 12.04
N LEU A 156 -8.43 -11.29 11.28
CA LEU A 156 -8.45 -12.43 10.35
C LEU A 156 -7.52 -12.20 9.15
N LEU A 157 -7.48 -10.98 8.62
CA LEU A 157 -6.60 -10.62 7.51
C LEU A 157 -5.11 -10.72 7.88
N MET A 158 -4.74 -10.30 9.09
CA MET A 158 -3.37 -10.45 9.61
C MET A 158 -2.91 -11.92 9.59
N LEU A 159 -3.82 -12.86 9.83
CA LEU A 159 -3.52 -14.30 9.74
C LEU A 159 -3.52 -14.81 8.30
N ALA A 160 -4.59 -14.53 7.55
CA ALA A 160 -4.85 -15.13 6.23
C ALA A 160 -3.99 -14.54 5.10
N GLU A 161 -3.54 -13.30 5.24
CA GLU A 161 -2.72 -12.60 4.26
C GLU A 161 -1.31 -12.39 4.80
N ASP A 162 -1.14 -11.63 5.88
CA ASP A 162 0.19 -11.18 6.29
C ASP A 162 1.07 -12.32 6.83
N CYS A 163 0.65 -13.00 7.91
CA CYS A 163 1.40 -14.10 8.51
C CYS A 163 1.54 -15.29 7.55
N TYR A 164 0.46 -15.59 6.81
CA TYR A 164 0.45 -16.65 5.82
C TYR A 164 1.50 -16.43 4.73
N TYR A 165 1.49 -15.27 4.06
CA TYR A 165 2.43 -15.02 2.97
C TYR A 165 3.86 -14.82 3.47
N ALA A 166 4.06 -14.29 4.69
CA ALA A 166 5.38 -14.23 5.30
C ALA A 166 6.02 -15.63 5.44
N ILE A 167 5.27 -16.61 5.97
CA ILE A 167 5.73 -17.99 6.12
C ILE A 167 5.88 -18.69 4.76
N VAL A 168 4.86 -18.62 3.91
CA VAL A 168 4.83 -19.32 2.62
C VAL A 168 5.93 -18.82 1.68
N ASN A 169 6.08 -17.51 1.52
CA ASN A 169 7.02 -16.94 0.56
C ASN A 169 8.47 -17.15 1.02
N SER A 170 8.75 -17.02 2.33
CA SER A 170 10.10 -17.26 2.85
C SER A 170 10.51 -18.73 2.70
N ALA A 171 9.60 -19.68 2.93
CA ALA A 171 9.84 -21.10 2.69
C ALA A 171 10.12 -21.38 1.19
N GLN A 172 9.27 -20.86 0.30
CA GLN A 172 9.44 -21.00 -1.15
C GLN A 172 10.75 -20.40 -1.63
N ALA A 173 11.16 -19.23 -1.11
CA ALA A 173 12.42 -18.59 -1.49
C ALA A 173 13.64 -19.46 -1.17
N VAL A 174 13.65 -20.12 0.00
CA VAL A 174 14.73 -21.05 0.37
C VAL A 174 14.76 -22.26 -0.58
N LEU A 175 13.60 -22.85 -0.89
CA LEU A 175 13.51 -23.97 -1.84
C LEU A 175 13.98 -23.57 -3.24
N MET A 176 13.57 -22.38 -3.71
CA MET A 176 14.04 -21.81 -4.99
C MET A 176 15.55 -21.62 -5.01
N PHE A 177 16.15 -21.15 -3.90
CA PHE A 177 17.59 -21.00 -3.80
C PHE A 177 18.33 -22.34 -3.90
N MET A 178 17.72 -23.41 -3.39
CA MET A 178 18.21 -24.78 -3.53
C MET A 178 17.98 -25.38 -4.93
N GLY A 179 17.34 -24.63 -5.84
CA GLY A 179 17.06 -25.07 -7.21
C GLY A 179 15.77 -25.88 -7.35
N ILE A 180 14.90 -25.87 -6.34
CA ILE A 180 13.61 -26.55 -6.33
C ILE A 180 12.55 -25.55 -6.79
N GLU A 181 11.64 -25.96 -7.66
CA GLU A 181 10.52 -25.10 -8.08
C GLU A 181 9.64 -24.75 -6.87
N PRO A 182 9.15 -23.50 -6.75
CA PRO A 182 8.36 -23.09 -5.60
C PRO A 182 7.03 -23.88 -5.57
N PRO A 183 6.79 -24.71 -4.54
CA PRO A 183 5.60 -25.54 -4.50
C PRO A 183 4.36 -24.70 -4.27
N VAL A 184 3.24 -25.13 -4.83
CA VAL A 184 1.92 -24.58 -4.46
C VAL A 184 1.66 -24.79 -2.96
N PRO A 185 0.90 -23.92 -2.29
CA PRO A 185 0.75 -23.99 -0.84
C PRO A 185 0.27 -25.34 -0.31
N SER A 186 -0.58 -26.06 -1.05
CA SER A 186 -1.05 -27.39 -0.64
C SER A 186 0.04 -28.46 -0.57
N LYS A 187 1.14 -28.29 -1.30
CA LYS A 187 2.30 -29.21 -1.34
C LYS A 187 3.49 -28.71 -0.52
N LEU A 188 3.50 -27.42 -0.16
CA LEU A 188 4.63 -26.77 0.51
C LEU A 188 5.07 -27.50 1.78
N TYR A 189 4.13 -27.98 2.61
CA TYR A 189 4.46 -28.74 3.82
C TYR A 189 5.33 -29.98 3.52
N GLU A 190 4.91 -30.81 2.56
CA GLU A 190 5.59 -32.06 2.25
C GLU A 190 6.95 -31.82 1.62
N GLU A 191 7.05 -30.86 0.69
CA GLU A 191 8.32 -30.51 0.04
C GLU A 191 9.29 -29.84 1.01
N PHE A 192 8.80 -28.95 1.88
CA PHE A 192 9.61 -28.37 2.94
C PHE A 192 10.17 -29.45 3.87
N LYS A 193 9.36 -30.45 4.24
CA LYS A 193 9.85 -31.59 5.03
C LYS A 193 10.91 -32.41 4.28
N GLU A 194 10.68 -32.72 3.02
CA GLU A 194 11.59 -33.52 2.21
C GLU A 194 12.97 -32.88 2.08
N TYR A 195 13.03 -31.58 1.78
CA TYR A 195 14.28 -30.91 1.40
C TYR A 195 14.97 -30.16 2.54
N LEU A 196 14.25 -29.79 3.60
CA LEU A 196 14.79 -28.98 4.69
C LEU A 196 14.77 -29.71 6.03
N VAL A 197 13.70 -30.46 6.34
CA VAL A 197 13.59 -31.15 7.64
C VAL A 197 14.30 -32.49 7.65
N LYS A 198 14.02 -33.39 6.69
CA LYS A 198 14.67 -34.72 6.62
C LYS A 198 16.20 -34.64 6.54
N PRO A 199 16.81 -33.67 5.80
CA PRO A 199 18.26 -33.50 5.77
C PRO A 199 18.82 -32.85 7.05
N GLY A 200 17.97 -32.46 8.01
CA GLY A 200 18.37 -31.85 9.28
C GLY A 200 18.78 -30.38 9.17
N ILE A 201 18.37 -29.67 8.12
CA ILE A 201 18.66 -28.23 7.94
C ILE A 201 17.74 -27.40 8.84
N VAL A 202 16.50 -27.85 9.03
CA VAL A 202 15.46 -27.16 9.80
C VAL A 202 14.75 -28.15 10.73
N GLU A 203 14.36 -27.67 11.89
CA GLU A 203 13.59 -28.40 12.88
C GLU A 203 12.14 -28.66 12.40
N GLU A 204 11.54 -29.78 12.82
CA GLU A 204 10.18 -30.17 12.41
C GLU A 204 9.13 -29.11 12.75
N GLU A 205 9.32 -28.34 13.82
CA GLU A 205 8.40 -27.28 14.25
C GLU A 205 8.08 -26.25 13.15
N TYR A 206 9.04 -25.95 12.25
CA TYR A 206 8.83 -25.00 11.18
C TYR A 206 7.90 -25.57 10.09
N ALA A 207 7.98 -26.88 9.81
CA ALA A 207 7.03 -27.53 8.91
C ALA A 207 5.62 -27.50 9.50
N ASP A 208 5.47 -27.71 10.81
CA ASP A 208 4.17 -27.63 11.47
C ASP A 208 3.56 -26.22 11.38
N TYR A 209 4.36 -25.16 11.50
CA TYR A 209 3.88 -23.79 11.29
C TYR A 209 3.29 -23.59 9.88
N ILE A 210 3.94 -24.12 8.83
CA ILE A 210 3.42 -24.09 7.46
C ILE A 210 2.07 -24.79 7.38
N LYS A 211 1.97 -26.01 7.91
CA LYS A 211 0.75 -26.82 7.87
C LYS A 211 -0.41 -26.13 8.58
N GLU A 212 -0.15 -25.59 9.77
CA GLU A 212 -1.12 -24.89 10.59
C GLU A 212 -1.60 -23.58 9.93
N ILE A 213 -0.70 -22.73 9.43
CA ILE A 213 -1.11 -21.44 8.83
C ILE A 213 -1.90 -21.63 7.53
N ILE A 214 -1.55 -22.65 6.72
CA ILE A 214 -2.34 -23.02 5.53
C ILE A 214 -3.76 -23.45 5.94
N LYS A 215 -3.88 -24.22 7.02
CA LYS A 215 -5.19 -24.63 7.53
C LYS A 215 -6.00 -23.43 8.02
N ILE A 216 -5.39 -22.53 8.79
CA ILE A 216 -6.05 -21.31 9.29
C ILE A 216 -6.57 -20.47 8.13
N ARG A 217 -5.75 -20.22 7.10
CA ARG A 217 -6.19 -19.47 5.91
C ARG A 217 -7.41 -20.12 5.24
N LYS A 218 -7.38 -21.44 5.04
CA LYS A 218 -8.52 -22.19 4.47
C LYS A 218 -9.76 -22.12 5.34
N ASP A 219 -9.62 -22.18 6.66
CA ASP A 219 -10.75 -22.09 7.59
C ASP A 219 -11.36 -20.67 7.59
N ILE A 220 -10.55 -19.63 7.39
CA ILE A 220 -11.02 -18.24 7.19
C ILE A 220 -11.72 -18.08 5.82
N GLU A 221 -11.09 -18.54 4.73
CA GLU A 221 -11.65 -18.50 3.36
C GLU A 221 -13.01 -19.20 3.28
N HIS A 222 -13.14 -20.36 3.92
CA HIS A 222 -14.39 -21.12 3.98
C HIS A 222 -15.36 -20.66 5.07
N LYS A 223 -15.10 -19.52 5.72
CA LYS A 223 -15.97 -18.95 6.77
C LYS A 223 -16.22 -19.87 7.97
N LYS A 224 -15.31 -20.82 8.22
CA LYS A 224 -15.33 -21.67 9.42
C LYS A 224 -14.75 -20.94 10.63
N LEU A 225 -13.78 -20.05 10.40
CA LEU A 225 -13.19 -19.18 11.41
C LEU A 225 -13.59 -17.73 11.15
N LEU A 226 -14.55 -17.23 11.93
CA LEU A 226 -15.15 -15.90 11.76
C LEU A 226 -14.65 -14.87 12.77
N GLU A 227 -14.03 -15.31 13.86
CA GLU A 227 -13.47 -14.45 14.89
C GLU A 227 -12.32 -15.17 15.58
N VAL A 228 -11.31 -14.39 15.98
CA VAL A 228 -10.12 -14.85 16.72
C VAL A 228 -9.81 -13.88 17.86
N SER A 229 -9.15 -14.35 18.92
CA SER A 229 -8.62 -13.46 19.96
C SER A 229 -7.42 -12.67 19.44
N GLY A 230 -7.09 -11.54 20.08
CA GLY A 230 -5.86 -10.79 19.77
C GLY A 230 -4.61 -11.61 20.08
N GLU A 231 -4.59 -12.26 21.24
CA GLU A 231 -3.52 -13.18 21.67
C GLU A 231 -3.23 -14.28 20.65
N PHE A 232 -4.27 -14.84 20.01
CA PHE A 232 -4.06 -15.83 18.96
C PHE A 232 -3.36 -15.23 17.74
N VAL A 233 -3.71 -14.01 17.35
CA VAL A 233 -3.04 -13.30 16.25
C VAL A 233 -1.59 -12.99 16.63
N ASP A 234 -1.35 -12.45 17.82
CA ASP A 234 -0.01 -12.11 18.31
C ASP A 234 0.89 -13.35 18.33
N SER A 235 0.38 -14.50 18.78
CA SER A 235 1.11 -15.76 18.74
C SER A 235 1.52 -16.20 17.33
N TRP A 236 0.72 -15.85 16.31
CA TRP A 236 1.03 -16.15 14.91
C TRP A 236 2.01 -15.18 14.30
N ILE A 237 1.98 -13.91 14.71
CA ILE A 237 3.01 -12.92 14.36
C ILE A 237 4.37 -13.40 14.87
N GLU A 238 4.47 -13.79 16.14
CA GLU A 238 5.72 -14.30 16.72
C GLU A 238 6.23 -15.56 16.01
N LYS A 239 5.33 -16.50 15.69
CA LYS A 239 5.67 -17.69 14.90
C LYS A 239 6.18 -17.32 13.51
N ALA A 240 5.54 -16.35 12.84
CA ALA A 240 5.93 -15.89 11.52
C ALA A 240 7.30 -15.18 11.55
N GLU A 241 7.55 -14.31 12.53
CA GLU A 241 8.86 -13.67 12.73
C GLU A 241 9.96 -14.70 12.95
N LYS A 242 9.76 -15.65 13.88
CA LYS A 242 10.69 -16.75 14.14
C LYS A 242 10.96 -17.57 12.87
N PHE A 243 9.90 -17.88 12.11
CA PHE A 243 10.01 -18.63 10.86
C PHE A 243 10.84 -17.89 9.81
N VAL A 244 10.51 -16.61 9.56
CA VAL A 244 11.18 -15.77 8.57
C VAL A 244 12.65 -15.57 8.93
N ASP A 245 12.97 -15.30 10.19
CA ASP A 245 14.35 -15.17 10.67
C ASP A 245 15.16 -16.45 10.44
N LYS A 246 14.58 -17.62 10.70
CA LYS A 246 15.21 -18.90 10.40
C LYS A 246 15.47 -19.05 8.90
N MET A 247 14.51 -18.71 8.05
CA MET A 247 14.66 -18.80 6.59
C MET A 247 15.76 -17.88 6.07
N PHE A 248 15.84 -16.63 6.55
CA PHE A 248 16.93 -15.72 6.20
C PHE A 248 18.31 -16.24 6.62
N LYS A 249 18.41 -16.79 7.83
CA LYS A 249 19.66 -17.41 8.31
C LYS A 249 20.09 -18.58 7.42
N ILE A 250 19.16 -19.44 7.03
CA ILE A 250 19.43 -20.57 6.13
C ILE A 250 19.87 -20.07 4.76
N LEU A 251 19.16 -19.10 4.20
CA LEU A 251 19.48 -18.53 2.89
C LEU A 251 20.90 -17.95 2.87
N ASN A 252 21.28 -17.20 3.90
CA ASN A 252 22.64 -16.66 4.05
C ASN A 252 23.70 -17.77 4.12
N VAL A 253 23.44 -18.85 4.88
CA VAL A 253 24.36 -19.99 4.96
C VAL A 253 24.49 -20.69 3.62
N LEU A 254 23.39 -20.88 2.89
CA LEU A 254 23.40 -21.50 1.56
C LEU A 254 24.13 -20.62 0.54
N GLU A 255 23.97 -19.30 0.61
CA GLU A 255 24.68 -18.35 -0.25
C GLU A 255 26.19 -18.38 -0.01
N ILE A 256 26.62 -18.37 1.25
CA ILE A 256 28.02 -18.50 1.64
C ILE A 256 28.60 -19.79 1.06
N LYS A 257 27.95 -20.95 1.29
CA LYS A 257 28.42 -22.25 0.76
C LYS A 257 28.50 -22.28 -0.76
N LYS A 258 27.54 -21.66 -1.45
CA LYS A 258 27.57 -21.55 -2.91
C LYS A 258 28.77 -20.74 -3.38
N LYS A 259 29.07 -19.63 -2.70
CA LYS A 259 30.23 -18.77 -3.03
C LYS A 259 31.56 -19.42 -2.67
N GLU A 260 31.66 -20.16 -1.58
CA GLU A 260 32.83 -21.00 -1.27
C GLU A 260 33.16 -21.92 -2.45
N LYS A 261 32.15 -22.67 -2.93
CA LYS A 261 32.32 -23.58 -4.07
C LYS A 261 32.72 -22.87 -5.35
N ILE A 262 32.19 -21.67 -5.60
CA ILE A 262 32.58 -20.86 -6.75
C ILE A 262 34.03 -20.39 -6.62
N LEU A 263 34.44 -19.92 -5.44
CA LEU A 263 35.78 -19.44 -5.17
C LEU A 263 36.82 -20.56 -5.32
N GLU A 264 36.55 -21.73 -4.75
CA GLU A 264 37.40 -22.92 -4.89
C GLU A 264 37.56 -23.31 -6.37
N ARG A 265 36.45 -23.41 -7.11
CA ARG A 265 36.49 -23.70 -8.55
C ARG A 265 37.22 -22.61 -9.35
N THR A 266 37.08 -21.35 -8.95
CA THR A 266 37.77 -20.22 -9.60
C THR A 266 39.27 -20.32 -9.42
N TYR A 267 39.73 -20.65 -8.21
CA TYR A 267 41.13 -20.94 -7.92
C TYR A 267 41.66 -22.11 -8.76
N GLU A 268 40.95 -23.23 -8.79
CA GLU A 268 41.36 -24.41 -9.58
C GLU A 268 41.47 -24.11 -11.08
N VAL A 269 40.47 -23.40 -11.62
CA VAL A 269 40.42 -23.04 -13.04
C VAL A 269 41.56 -22.08 -13.40
N LEU A 270 41.86 -21.11 -12.52
CA LEU A 270 43.00 -20.19 -12.69
C LEU A 270 44.32 -20.96 -12.80
N HIS A 271 44.59 -21.84 -11.85
CA HIS A 271 45.82 -22.65 -11.82
C HIS A 271 45.91 -23.56 -13.05
N LYS A 272 44.81 -24.26 -13.37
CA LYS A 272 44.76 -25.14 -14.53
C LYS A 272 44.98 -24.41 -15.85
N ALA A 273 44.39 -23.23 -16.02
CA ALA A 273 44.53 -22.44 -17.23
C ALA A 273 45.98 -22.01 -17.45
N VAL A 274 46.61 -21.46 -16.42
CA VAL A 274 48.01 -21.01 -16.49
C VAL A 274 48.97 -22.18 -16.69
N ALA A 275 48.78 -23.29 -15.98
CA ALA A 275 49.59 -24.49 -16.18
C ALA A 275 49.47 -25.07 -17.60
N THR A 276 48.26 -25.08 -18.16
CA THR A 276 48.04 -25.53 -19.54
C THR A 276 48.77 -24.61 -20.52
N ALA A 277 48.67 -23.29 -20.33
CA ALA A 277 49.35 -22.31 -21.16
C ALA A 277 50.88 -22.43 -21.09
N LEU A 278 51.44 -22.67 -19.90
CA LEU A 278 52.87 -22.91 -19.71
C LEU A 278 53.32 -24.23 -20.36
N LYS A 279 52.54 -25.31 -20.25
CA LYS A 279 52.83 -26.57 -20.95
C LYS A 279 52.96 -26.35 -22.46
N GLU A 280 52.02 -25.61 -23.05
CA GLU A 280 52.00 -25.33 -24.48
C GLU A 280 53.19 -24.44 -24.88
N LEU A 281 53.46 -23.37 -24.12
CA LEU A 281 54.58 -22.46 -24.36
C LEU A 281 55.95 -23.16 -24.31
N HIS A 282 56.14 -24.06 -23.33
CA HIS A 282 57.39 -24.82 -23.14
C HIS A 282 57.41 -26.14 -23.92
N LYS A 283 56.37 -26.44 -24.71
CA LYS A 283 56.22 -27.68 -25.50
C LYS A 283 56.43 -28.95 -24.65
N LEU A 284 55.90 -28.94 -23.43
CA LEU A 284 55.97 -30.09 -22.54
C LEU A 284 55.11 -31.24 -23.09
N PRO A 285 55.47 -32.51 -22.80
CA PRO A 285 54.69 -33.67 -23.22
C PRO A 285 53.20 -33.55 -22.85
N GLU A 286 52.31 -34.00 -23.75
CA GLU A 286 50.85 -33.90 -23.53
C GLU A 286 50.42 -34.58 -22.22
N ASN A 287 51.09 -35.68 -21.86
CA ASN A 287 50.85 -36.47 -20.66
C ASN A 287 51.44 -35.89 -19.37
N THR A 288 52.17 -34.77 -19.39
CA THR A 288 52.64 -34.11 -18.16
C THR A 288 51.45 -33.64 -17.34
N GLU A 289 51.31 -34.09 -16.10
CA GLU A 289 50.22 -33.63 -15.25
C GLU A 289 50.40 -32.15 -14.90
N ILE A 290 49.29 -31.42 -14.71
CA ILE A 290 49.31 -30.01 -14.32
C ILE A 290 50.08 -29.80 -13.00
N SER A 291 50.00 -30.77 -12.10
CA SER A 291 50.71 -30.86 -10.82
C SER A 291 52.24 -31.02 -10.96
N GLU A 292 52.73 -31.43 -12.13
CA GLU A 292 54.15 -31.66 -12.40
C GLU A 292 54.82 -30.48 -13.10
N VAL A 293 54.04 -29.54 -13.63
CA VAL A 293 54.55 -28.37 -14.36
C VAL A 293 55.52 -27.56 -13.52
N GLU A 294 55.20 -27.31 -12.25
CA GLU A 294 56.11 -26.61 -11.32
C GLU A 294 57.42 -27.37 -11.10
N LYS A 295 57.38 -28.69 -11.01
CA LYS A 295 58.58 -29.53 -10.82
C LYS A 295 59.47 -29.52 -12.06
N VAL A 296 58.86 -29.54 -13.25
CA VAL A 296 59.58 -29.50 -14.53
C VAL A 296 60.22 -28.12 -14.74
N LEU A 297 59.53 -27.04 -14.37
CA LEU A 297 60.02 -25.67 -14.52
C LEU A 297 60.97 -25.23 -13.38
N GLY A 298 60.94 -25.93 -12.24
CA GLY A 298 61.79 -25.64 -11.08
C GLY A 298 61.42 -24.36 -10.31
N ILE A 299 60.28 -23.75 -10.64
CA ILE A 299 59.75 -22.53 -10.02
C ILE A 299 58.23 -22.68 -9.85
N SER A 300 57.64 -21.86 -8.97
CA SER A 300 56.20 -21.91 -8.74
C SER A 300 55.43 -21.51 -10.00
N LEU A 301 54.20 -21.99 -10.12
CA LEU A 301 53.33 -21.73 -11.28
C LEU A 301 53.08 -20.24 -11.49
N LYS A 302 52.94 -19.51 -10.38
CA LYS A 302 52.77 -18.06 -10.34
C LYS A 302 54.02 -17.32 -10.82
N GLU A 303 55.21 -17.75 -10.41
CA GLU A 303 56.48 -17.17 -10.87
C GLU A 303 56.72 -17.46 -12.35
N ALA A 304 56.44 -18.67 -12.80
CA ALA A 304 56.50 -19.03 -14.22
C ALA A 304 55.54 -18.18 -15.05
N PHE A 305 54.30 -18.01 -14.59
CA PHE A 305 53.32 -17.12 -15.23
C PHE A 305 53.81 -15.68 -15.33
N LYS A 306 54.33 -15.13 -14.23
CA LYS A 306 54.88 -13.77 -14.19
C LYS A 306 56.07 -13.63 -15.16
N LYS A 307 56.97 -14.60 -15.19
CA LYS A 307 58.17 -14.56 -16.03
C LYS A 307 57.82 -14.67 -17.51
N ASP A 308 57.02 -15.66 -17.88
CA ASP A 308 56.89 -16.09 -19.27
C ASP A 308 55.75 -15.40 -20.03
N PHE A 309 54.73 -14.92 -19.32
CA PHE A 309 53.58 -14.23 -19.92
C PHE A 309 53.50 -12.74 -19.55
N ILE A 310 53.73 -12.37 -18.29
CA ILE A 310 53.58 -10.97 -17.85
C ILE A 310 54.81 -10.13 -18.21
N SER A 311 56.01 -10.58 -17.81
CA SER A 311 57.25 -9.82 -18.01
C SER A 311 57.65 -9.72 -19.48
N THR A 312 57.18 -10.65 -20.32
CA THR A 312 57.32 -10.63 -21.78
C THR A 312 56.32 -9.72 -22.49
N GLY A 313 55.37 -9.12 -21.75
CA GLY A 313 54.33 -8.25 -22.28
C GLY A 313 53.19 -8.97 -23.02
N LYS A 314 53.16 -10.30 -22.97
CA LYS A 314 52.15 -11.14 -23.66
C LYS A 314 50.78 -11.08 -23.00
N ILE A 315 50.73 -10.90 -21.67
CA ILE A 315 49.52 -10.80 -20.86
C ILE A 315 49.61 -9.57 -19.97
N ASN A 316 48.48 -8.89 -19.74
CA ASN A 316 48.44 -7.66 -18.95
C ASN A 316 48.83 -7.92 -17.47
N PRO A 317 49.73 -7.11 -16.87
CA PRO A 317 50.14 -7.24 -15.47
C PRO A 317 49.02 -7.30 -14.43
N TYR A 318 47.85 -6.68 -14.66
CA TYR A 318 46.76 -6.72 -13.68
C TYR A 318 46.30 -8.15 -13.35
N TYR A 319 46.49 -9.11 -14.25
CA TYR A 319 46.12 -10.51 -13.99
C TYR A 319 46.95 -11.16 -12.87
N LEU A 320 48.14 -10.62 -12.57
CA LEU A 320 48.90 -11.03 -11.40
C LEU A 320 48.23 -10.55 -10.10
N GLU A 321 47.67 -9.33 -10.09
CA GLU A 321 46.88 -8.82 -8.96
C GLU A 321 45.59 -9.64 -8.76
N ILE A 322 44.95 -10.07 -9.86
CA ILE A 322 43.80 -10.99 -9.79
C ILE A 322 44.21 -12.33 -9.19
N TRP A 323 45.37 -12.87 -9.59
CA TRP A 323 45.90 -14.10 -9.00
C TRP A 323 46.11 -13.95 -7.49
N ASP A 324 46.82 -12.90 -7.09
CA ASP A 324 47.05 -12.56 -5.68
C ASP A 324 45.73 -12.49 -4.91
N ARG A 325 44.73 -11.82 -5.48
CA ARG A 325 43.44 -11.66 -4.83
C ARG A 325 42.65 -12.97 -4.72
N VAL A 326 42.72 -13.86 -5.71
CA VAL A 326 42.09 -15.19 -5.65
C VAL A 326 42.75 -16.05 -4.57
N GLU A 327 44.09 -16.04 -4.47
CA GLU A 327 44.81 -16.75 -3.41
C GLU A 327 44.48 -16.20 -2.02
N GLU A 328 44.49 -14.88 -1.86
CA GLU A 328 44.17 -14.20 -0.60
C GLU A 328 42.73 -14.51 -0.16
N ALA A 329 41.77 -14.38 -1.06
CA ALA A 329 40.36 -14.67 -0.77
C ALA A 329 40.17 -16.14 -0.37
N ARG A 330 40.80 -17.08 -1.10
CA ARG A 330 40.73 -18.51 -0.76
C ARG A 330 41.34 -18.78 0.60
N LYS A 331 42.52 -18.23 0.89
CA LYS A 331 43.20 -18.39 2.18
C LYS A 331 42.31 -17.88 3.33
N LYS A 332 41.80 -16.66 3.20
CA LYS A 332 40.89 -16.06 4.20
C LYS A 332 39.69 -16.96 4.48
N VAL A 333 39.03 -17.48 3.44
CA VAL A 333 37.82 -18.27 3.57
C VAL A 333 38.09 -19.67 4.14
N PHE A 334 39.04 -20.40 3.56
CA PHE A 334 39.21 -21.82 3.87
C PHE A 334 40.16 -22.09 5.05
N GLU A 335 41.21 -21.28 5.21
CA GLU A 335 42.21 -21.42 6.28
C GLU A 335 41.88 -20.57 7.50
N GLU A 336 41.58 -19.28 7.30
CA GLU A 336 41.37 -18.32 8.40
C GLU A 336 39.91 -18.27 8.88
N LYS A 337 38.98 -18.94 8.18
CA LYS A 337 37.53 -18.91 8.44
C LYS A 337 36.95 -17.49 8.44
N ASN A 338 37.57 -16.58 7.69
CA ASN A 338 37.08 -15.23 7.44
C ASN A 338 36.27 -15.19 6.14
N PHE A 339 34.95 -15.08 6.27
CA PHE A 339 34.00 -15.05 5.15
C PHE A 339 33.75 -13.65 4.56
N GLU A 340 34.51 -12.63 4.98
CA GLU A 340 34.43 -11.28 4.42
C GLU A 340 34.55 -11.25 2.88
N PRO A 341 35.46 -12.01 2.23
CA PRO A 341 35.56 -12.04 0.76
C PRO A 341 34.33 -12.64 0.05
N LEU A 342 33.48 -13.36 0.76
CA LEU A 342 32.24 -13.93 0.21
C LEU A 342 31.06 -12.95 0.30
N LYS A 343 31.23 -11.82 0.97
CA LYS A 343 30.22 -10.77 1.02
C LYS A 343 30.21 -9.98 -0.28
N GLY A 344 29.03 -9.54 -0.72
CA GLY A 344 28.90 -8.79 -1.96
C GLY A 344 29.11 -9.66 -3.21
N ASN A 345 29.74 -9.09 -4.24
CA ASN A 345 29.90 -9.69 -5.58
C ASN A 345 31.36 -9.99 -5.95
N GLU A 346 32.28 -9.98 -4.98
CA GLU A 346 33.71 -10.13 -5.22
C GLU A 346 34.06 -11.48 -5.88
N VAL A 347 33.52 -12.58 -5.36
CA VAL A 347 33.77 -13.94 -5.88
C VAL A 347 33.31 -14.06 -7.34
N GLU A 348 32.16 -13.50 -7.67
CA GLU A 348 31.63 -13.48 -9.03
C GLU A 348 32.50 -12.65 -9.98
N GLN A 349 33.04 -11.51 -9.50
CA GLN A 349 33.98 -10.69 -10.27
C GLN A 349 35.30 -11.43 -10.52
N LEU A 350 35.88 -12.04 -9.50
CA LEU A 350 37.10 -12.84 -9.62
C LEU A 350 36.93 -13.96 -10.64
N ARG A 351 35.80 -14.67 -10.60
CA ARG A 351 35.45 -15.70 -11.60
C ARG A 351 35.43 -15.14 -13.02
N GLU A 352 34.84 -13.97 -13.23
CA GLU A 352 34.78 -13.34 -14.54
C GLU A 352 36.16 -12.85 -15.02
N TYR A 353 37.00 -12.33 -14.12
CA TYR A 353 38.39 -11.98 -14.47
C TYR A 353 39.21 -13.20 -14.86
N VAL A 354 39.10 -14.31 -14.13
CA VAL A 354 39.76 -15.57 -14.49
C VAL A 354 39.26 -16.08 -15.84
N ARG A 355 37.96 -15.95 -16.14
CA ARG A 355 37.42 -16.29 -17.46
C ARG A 355 38.04 -15.46 -18.59
N LYS A 356 38.24 -14.15 -18.37
CA LYS A 356 38.91 -13.27 -19.33
C LYS A 356 40.37 -13.66 -19.53
N LEU A 357 41.08 -13.98 -18.44
CA LEU A 357 42.47 -14.47 -18.51
C LEU A 357 42.60 -15.70 -19.41
N ILE A 358 41.69 -16.67 -19.29
CA ILE A 358 41.70 -17.88 -20.14
C ILE A 358 41.62 -17.52 -21.62
N ASN A 359 40.77 -16.56 -21.97
CA ASN A 359 40.64 -16.11 -23.36
C ASN A 359 41.91 -15.41 -23.84
N ASP A 360 42.52 -14.58 -23.00
CA ASP A 360 43.75 -13.84 -23.35
C ASP A 360 44.95 -14.80 -23.49
N LEU A 361 45.09 -15.78 -22.59
CA LEU A 361 46.08 -16.86 -22.71
C LEU A 361 45.90 -17.63 -24.01
N SER A 362 44.66 -18.00 -24.34
CA SER A 362 44.36 -18.74 -25.57
C SER A 362 44.65 -17.94 -26.84
N ARG A 363 44.49 -16.61 -26.81
CA ARG A 363 44.85 -15.72 -27.93
C ARG A 363 46.36 -15.62 -28.08
N CYS A 364 47.05 -15.38 -26.96
CA CYS A 364 48.51 -15.25 -26.92
C CYS A 364 49.24 -16.48 -27.46
N LEU A 365 48.72 -17.69 -27.26
CA LEU A 365 49.37 -18.93 -27.73
C LEU A 365 49.12 -19.25 -29.22
N ARG A 366 48.16 -18.55 -29.86
CA ARG A 366 47.87 -18.68 -31.30
C ARG A 366 48.68 -17.73 -32.17
N GLU A 367 49.28 -16.71 -31.55
CA GLU A 367 50.21 -15.75 -32.16
C GLU A 367 51.64 -16.28 -32.06
#